data_AF-A0A9E4CX54-F1
#
_entry.id   AF-A0A9E4CX54-F1
#
_cell.length_a   1.000
_cell.length_b   1.000
_cell.length_c   1.000
_cell.angle_alpha   90.00
_cell.angle_beta   90.00
_cell.angle_gamma   90.00
#
_symmetry.space_group_name_H-M   'P 1'
#
loop_
_entity.id
_entity.type
_entity.pdbx_description
1 polymer ?
#
loop_
_entity_poly.entity_id
_entity_poly.type
_entity_poly.pdbx_seq_one_letter_code
_entity_poly.pdbx_strand_id
1 'polypeptide(L)' 'MFFPPDAFERKADKLTREAQAKEICRTCPVKRPCLDYAISIKEQNGIWGGLNEVERKDLVVRAS' A
#
# COMPACT_ATOMS: atom_id res chain seq x y z
N MET A 1 -5.48 -7.95 -3.76
CA MET A 1 -6.09 -6.77 -4.43
C MET A 1 -5.56 -5.49 -3.78
N PHE A 2 -5.32 -4.44 -4.55
CA PHE A 2 -4.63 -3.23 -4.07
C PHE A 2 -5.45 -2.39 -3.09
N PHE A 3 -6.78 -2.39 -3.20
CA PHE A 3 -7.68 -1.59 -2.35
C PHE A 3 -8.56 -2.50 -1.49
N PRO A 4 -9.03 -2.02 -0.32
CA PRO A 4 -10.02 -2.73 0.49
C PRO A 4 -11.37 -2.82 -0.25
N PRO A 5 -12.21 -3.82 0.08
CA PRO A 5 -13.58 -3.87 -0.43
C PRO A 5 -14.46 -2.79 0.22
N ASP A 6 -15.58 -2.46 -0.44
CA ASP A 6 -16.59 -1.53 0.12
C ASP A 6 -17.38 -2.15 1.30
N ALA A 7 -17.33 -3.47 1.45
CA ALA A 7 -17.97 -4.22 2.52
C ALA A 7 -17.01 -4.51 3.68
N PHE A 8 -17.56 -4.97 4.80
CA PHE A 8 -16.76 -5.41 5.95
C PHE A 8 -15.75 -6.50 5.58
N GLU A 9 -14.48 -6.28 5.95
CA GLU A 9 -13.37 -7.20 5.72
C GLU A 9 -12.81 -7.68 7.07
N ARG A 10 -12.68 -9.00 7.24
CA ARG A 10 -12.03 -9.54 8.45
C ARG A 10 -10.52 -9.28 8.38
N LYS A 11 -9.89 -9.15 9.55
CA LYS A 11 -8.44 -8.90 9.66
C LYS A 11 -7.60 -9.92 8.88
N ALA A 12 -7.93 -11.20 8.93
CA ALA A 12 -7.20 -12.24 8.20
C ALA A 12 -7.28 -12.03 6.68
N ASP A 13 -8.48 -11.72 6.17
CA ASP A 13 -8.72 -11.47 4.75
C ASP A 13 -7.95 -10.21 4.28
N LYS A 14 -7.94 -9.14 5.10
CA LYS A 14 -7.11 -7.94 4.87
C LYS A 14 -5.63 -8.29 4.71
N LEU A 15 -5.07 -9.09 5.64
CA LEU A 15 -3.66 -9.46 5.61
C LEU A 15 -3.31 -10.28 4.37
N THR A 16 -4.14 -11.26 4.00
CA THR A 16 -3.96 -12.04 2.77
C THR A 16 -4.02 -11.17 1.53
N ARG A 17 -5.01 -10.27 1.44
CA ARG A 17 -5.19 -9.35 0.31
C ARG A 17 -3.99 -8.42 0.14
N GLU A 18 -3.50 -7.84 1.23
CA GLU A 18 -2.32 -6.96 1.23
C GLU A 18 -1.06 -7.71 0.83
N ALA A 19 -0.84 -8.93 1.36
CA ALA A 19 0.31 -9.76 1.00
C ALA A 19 0.35 -10.06 -0.52
N GLN A 20 -0.80 -10.40 -1.11
CA GLN A 20 -0.91 -10.61 -2.56
C GLN A 20 -0.56 -9.36 -3.37
N ALA A 21 -1.05 -8.19 -2.97
CA ALA A 21 -0.75 -6.93 -3.67
C ALA A 21 0.73 -6.56 -3.53
N LYS A 22 1.33 -6.78 -2.36
CA LYS A 22 2.76 -6.57 -2.11
C LYS A 22 3.63 -7.46 -2.98
N GLU A 23 3.24 -8.71 -3.21
CA GLU A 23 3.98 -9.62 -4.09
C GLU A 23 4.04 -9.10 -5.53
N ILE A 24 2.92 -8.57 -6.06
CA ILE A 24 2.90 -7.91 -7.38
C ILE A 24 3.84 -6.70 -7.39
N CYS A 25 3.87 -5.90 -6.33
CA CYS A 25 4.76 -4.75 -6.25
C CYS A 25 6.25 -5.13 -6.27
N ARG A 26 6.66 -6.35 -5.89
CA ARG A 26 8.08 -6.74 -5.82
C ARG A 26 8.76 -6.74 -7.18
N THR A 27 8.03 -7.06 -8.24
CA THR A 27 8.54 -7.14 -9.61
C THR A 27 8.11 -5.94 -10.47
N CYS A 28 7.35 -5.00 -9.89
CA CYS A 28 6.81 -3.85 -10.62
C CYS A 28 7.92 -2.84 -10.98
N PRO A 29 8.16 -2.54 -12.27
CA PRO A 29 9.23 -1.62 -12.69
C PRO A 29 9.00 -0.17 -12.25
N VAL A 30 7.74 0.20 -11.97
CA VAL A 30 7.34 1.54 -11.53
C VAL A 30 7.05 1.60 -10.03
N LYS A 31 7.53 0.63 -9.24
CA LYS A 31 7.30 0.56 -7.78
C LYS A 31 7.63 1.89 -7.08
N ARG A 32 8.77 2.49 -7.40
CA ARG A 32 9.24 3.74 -6.79
C ARG A 32 8.43 4.96 -7.23
N PRO A 33 8.26 5.25 -8.55
CA PRO A 33 7.36 6.30 -9.00
C PRO A 33 5.93 6.19 -8.43
N CYS A 34 5.39 4.97 -8.30
CA CYS A 34 4.09 4.72 -7.70
C CYS A 34 4.04 5.12 -6.21
N LEU A 35 5.08 4.79 -5.44
CA LEU A 35 5.18 5.19 -4.04
C LEU A 35 5.29 6.71 -3.90
N ASP A 36 6.17 7.33 -4.68
CA ASP A 36 6.44 8.77 -4.64
C ASP A 36 5.15 9.55 -4.96
N TYR A 37 4.39 9.10 -5.96
CA TYR A 37 3.09 9.67 -6.28
C TYR A 37 2.11 9.56 -5.11
N ALA A 38 1.94 8.37 -4.54
CA ALA A 38 1.02 8.15 -3.42
C ALA A 38 1.34 9.02 -2.20
N ILE A 39 2.62 9.22 -1.90
CA ILE A 39 3.07 10.12 -0.84
C ILE A 39 2.73 11.57 -1.19
N SER A 40 3.01 12.01 -2.43
CA SER A 40 2.80 13.40 -2.86
C SER A 40 1.34 13.85 -2.74
N ILE A 41 0.38 12.95 -3.05
CA ILE A 41 -1.05 13.24 -2.96
C ILE A 41 -1.67 12.87 -1.60
N LYS A 42 -0.86 12.37 -0.66
CA LYS A 42 -1.31 11.90 0.66
C LYS A 42 -2.41 10.83 0.56
N GLU A 43 -2.25 9.87 -0.36
CA GLU A 43 -3.21 8.80 -0.58
C GLU A 43 -3.41 7.97 0.70
N GLN A 44 -4.66 7.83 1.12
CA GLN A 44 -5.04 7.31 2.43
C GLN A 44 -5.24 5.80 2.44
N ASN A 45 -5.52 5.19 1.30
CA ASN A 45 -5.95 3.79 1.22
C ASN A 45 -5.06 2.95 0.30
N GLY A 46 -5.14 1.63 0.53
CA GLY A 46 -4.61 0.62 -0.38
C GLY A 46 -3.09 0.49 -0.39
N ILE A 47 -2.60 -0.38 -1.29
CA ILE A 47 -1.19 -0.71 -1.48
C ILE A 47 -0.62 0.12 -2.63
N TRP A 48 0.38 0.93 -2.31
CA TRP A 48 1.09 1.77 -3.28
C TRP A 48 2.58 1.56 -3.12
N GLY A 49 3.28 1.26 -4.22
CA GLY A 49 4.71 0.95 -4.20
C GLY A 49 5.12 -0.16 -3.23
N GLY A 50 4.21 -1.09 -2.92
CA GLY A 50 4.43 -2.19 -1.99
C GLY A 50 4.24 -1.85 -0.50
N LEU A 51 3.64 -0.69 -0.18
CA LEU A 51 3.35 -0.28 1.19
C LEU A 51 1.85 -0.03 1.37
N ASN A 52 1.30 -0.48 2.51
CA ASN A 52 -0.06 -0.12 2.95
C ASN A 52 -0.08 1.30 3.56
N GLU A 53 -1.28 1.76 3.91
CA GLU A 53 -1.50 3.10 4.47
C GLU A 53 -0.67 3.39 5.73
N VAL A 54 -0.51 2.39 6.61
CA VAL A 54 0.23 2.51 7.88
C VAL A 54 1.72 2.58 7.59
N GLU A 55 2.22 1.65 6.79
CA GLU A 55 3.63 1.59 6.41
C GLU A 55 4.07 2.84 5.64
N ARG A 56 3.21 3.42 4.79
CA ARG A 56 3.50 4.70 4.12
C ARG A 56 3.59 5.85 5.11
N LYS A 57 2.68 5.93 6.09
CA LYS A 57 2.74 6.97 7.13
C LYS A 57 4.02 6.85 7.95
N ASP A 58 4.37 5.63 8.37
CA ASP A 58 5.59 5.37 9.12
C ASP A 58 6.85 5.75 8.32
N LEU A 59 6.88 5.49 7.01
CA LEU A 59 7.98 5.87 6.13
C LEU A 59 8.18 7.40 6.09
N VAL A 60 7.09 8.16 5.95
CA VAL A 60 7.15 9.64 5.89
C VAL A 60 7.61 10.23 7.21
N VAL A 61 7.10 9.70 8.34
CA VAL A 61 7.53 10.14 9.68
C VAL A 61 9.02 9.91 9.91
N ARG A 62 9.55 8.77 9.46
CA ARG A 62 10.97 8.42 9.64
C ARG A 62 11.92 9.17 8.70
N ALA A 63 11.40 9.77 7.63
CA ALA A 63 12.17 10.54 6.66
C ALA A 63 12.25 12.04 7.00
N SER A 64 11.56 12.48 8.06
CA SER A 64 11.56 13.86 8.59
C SER A 64 12.56 13.99 9.74
#